data_AF-A0A6S6UL19-F1
#
_entry.id   AF-A0A6S6UL19-F1
#
_cell.length_a   1.000
_cell.length_b   1.000
_cell.length_c   1.000
_cell.angle_alpha   90.00
_cell.angle_beta   90.00
_cell.angle_gamma   90.00
#
_symmetry.space_group_name_H-M   'P 1'
#
loop_
_entity.id
_entity.type
_entity.pdbx_description
1 polymer ?
#
loop_
_entity_poly.entity_id
_entity_poly.type
_entity_poly.pdbx_seq_one_letter_code
_entity_poly.pdbx_strand_id
1 'polypeptide(L)'
;MKINIKMNKFATIEEVEQFDKVTYYTVRFEDRDESEFENFLSKHQDDPTIHDEYNDLMAWITIIGNKIGAKPSYFRPERKAHALPPPSRLVEIDYLQNLRLYCMWVSESIIILFNGAIKTQNTAQACPNVKPHFDLANRLVLAIEKLMRGPYKAIEEDKYNQQLIIDEGTEIML
;
A
#
# COMPACT_ATOMS: atom_id res chain seq x y z
N MET A 1 -4.58 -38.54 -10.61
CA MET A 1 -3.54 -37.50 -10.82
C MET A 1 -4.25 -36.14 -10.76
N LYS A 2 -4.14 -35.39 -9.65
CA LYS A 2 -4.72 -34.04 -9.55
C LYS A 2 -3.70 -33.08 -10.16
N ILE A 3 -4.00 -32.55 -11.34
CA ILE A 3 -3.23 -31.47 -11.95
C ILE A 3 -3.52 -30.23 -11.13
N ASN A 4 -2.57 -29.80 -10.30
CA ASN A 4 -2.69 -28.58 -9.52
C ASN A 4 -2.27 -27.42 -10.43
N ILE A 5 -3.19 -26.94 -11.26
CA ILE A 5 -2.96 -25.77 -12.11
C ILE A 5 -2.90 -24.58 -11.16
N LYS A 6 -1.70 -24.03 -10.94
CA LYS A 6 -1.51 -22.81 -10.17
C LYS A 6 -2.10 -21.67 -10.99
N MET A 7 -3.29 -21.22 -10.62
CA MET A 7 -3.98 -20.12 -11.29
C MET A 7 -3.24 -18.82 -10.98
N ASN A 8 -2.79 -18.12 -12.01
CA ASN A 8 -2.16 -16.80 -11.86
C ASN A 8 -3.21 -15.82 -11.33
N LYS A 9 -2.81 -14.97 -10.38
CA LYS A 9 -3.65 -13.85 -9.96
C LYS A 9 -3.23 -12.61 -10.72
N PHE A 10 -4.20 -11.97 -11.36
CA PHE A 10 -4.04 -10.73 -12.08
C PHE A 10 -4.62 -9.58 -11.27
N ALA A 11 -3.98 -8.41 -11.36
CA ALA A 11 -4.41 -7.20 -10.69
C ALA A 11 -4.04 -5.96 -11.49
N THR A 12 -4.81 -4.89 -11.33
CA THR A 12 -4.58 -3.59 -11.96
C THR A 12 -4.23 -2.55 -10.89
N ILE A 13 -3.53 -1.49 -11.29
CA ILE A 13 -3.31 -0.32 -10.45
C ILE A 13 -4.38 0.70 -10.81
N GLU A 14 -4.93 1.37 -9.81
CA GLU A 14 -5.92 2.42 -9.98
C GLU A 14 -5.61 3.60 -9.08
N GLU A 15 -5.98 4.80 -9.55
CA GLU A 15 -5.84 6.02 -8.77
C GLU A 15 -6.87 6.04 -7.64
N VAL A 16 -6.42 6.40 -6.44
CA VAL A 16 -7.28 6.62 -5.28
C VAL A 16 -7.62 8.10 -5.19
N GLU A 17 -6.58 8.93 -5.11
CA GLU A 17 -6.73 10.38 -4.94
C GLU A 17 -5.44 11.11 -5.29
N GLN A 18 -5.57 12.18 -6.07
CA GLN A 18 -4.48 13.12 -6.36
C GLN A 18 -4.55 14.33 -5.42
N PHE A 19 -3.53 14.50 -4.58
CA PHE A 19 -3.36 15.69 -3.74
C PHE A 19 -2.28 16.64 -4.29
N ASP A 20 -2.06 17.77 -3.61
CA ASP A 20 -1.10 18.80 -4.02
C ASP A 20 0.36 18.31 -4.16
N LYS A 21 0.78 17.33 -3.36
CA LYS A 21 2.16 16.81 -3.30
C LYS A 21 2.29 15.35 -3.68
N VAL A 22 1.23 14.55 -3.52
CA VAL A 22 1.29 13.10 -3.73
C VAL A 22 0.00 12.61 -4.36
N THR A 23 0.13 11.75 -5.36
CA THR A 23 -0.98 10.94 -5.87
C THR A 23 -0.91 9.55 -5.26
N TYR A 24 -2.02 9.15 -4.66
CA TYR A 24 -2.20 7.82 -4.10
C TYR A 24 -2.84 6.91 -5.14
N TYR A 25 -2.28 5.72 -5.27
CA TYR A 25 -2.83 4.62 -6.06
C TYR A 25 -3.14 3.43 -5.16
N THR A 26 -3.84 2.44 -5.68
CA THR A 26 -4.01 1.14 -5.04
C THR A 26 -4.01 0.02 -6.09
N VAL A 27 -4.22 -1.22 -5.63
CA VAL A 27 -4.27 -2.41 -6.48
C VAL A 27 -5.63 -3.07 -6.34
N ARG A 28 -6.28 -3.41 -7.45
CA ARG A 28 -7.48 -4.27 -7.47
C ARG A 28 -7.20 -5.57 -8.20
N PHE A 29 -7.49 -6.67 -7.52
CA PHE A 29 -7.47 -7.99 -8.13
C PHE A 29 -8.74 -8.20 -8.97
N GLU A 30 -8.61 -8.85 -10.12
CA GLU A 30 -9.77 -9.15 -10.98
C GLU A 30 -10.80 -10.07 -10.32
N ASP A 31 -10.37 -10.87 -9.34
CA ASP A 31 -11.23 -11.76 -8.57
C ASP A 31 -11.91 -11.08 -7.36
N ARG A 32 -11.85 -9.74 -7.26
CA ARG A 32 -12.41 -8.97 -6.13
C ARG A 32 -13.12 -7.71 -6.59
N ASP A 33 -14.21 -7.40 -5.89
CA ASP A 33 -14.99 -6.19 -6.12
C ASP A 33 -14.28 -4.94 -5.57
N GLU A 34 -13.67 -5.05 -4.39
CA GLU A 34 -12.92 -3.97 -3.74
C GLU A 34 -11.43 -4.04 -4.08
N SER A 35 -10.82 -2.87 -4.23
CA SER A 35 -9.37 -2.71 -4.21
C SER A 35 -8.78 -3.06 -2.85
N GLU A 36 -7.46 -3.24 -2.80
CA GLU A 36 -6.76 -3.52 -1.55
C GLU A 36 -6.94 -2.40 -0.52
N PHE A 37 -6.96 -1.14 -0.94
CA PHE A 37 -7.16 -0.01 -0.02
C PHE A 37 -8.64 0.16 0.37
N GLU A 38 -9.58 0.02 -0.56
CA GLU A 38 -11.02 0.02 -0.22
C GLU A 38 -11.37 -1.06 0.81
N ASN A 39 -10.82 -2.26 0.64
CA ASN A 39 -11.02 -3.34 1.59
C ASN A 39 -10.41 -3.04 2.97
N PHE A 40 -9.33 -2.24 3.03
CA PHE A 40 -8.80 -1.77 4.30
C PHE A 40 -9.76 -0.77 4.95
N LEU A 41 -10.29 0.19 4.19
CA LEU A 41 -11.23 1.19 4.70
C LEU A 41 -12.50 0.52 5.24
N SER A 42 -13.14 -0.35 4.46
CA SER A 42 -14.41 -0.99 4.82
C SER A 42 -14.32 -1.85 6.08
N LYS A 43 -13.14 -2.42 6.37
CA LYS A 43 -12.90 -3.23 7.57
C LYS A 43 -12.61 -2.43 8.84
N HIS A 44 -12.07 -1.23 8.72
CA HIS A 44 -11.46 -0.53 9.87
C HIS A 44 -12.09 0.83 10.18
N GLN A 45 -12.77 1.48 9.23
CA GLN A 45 -13.31 2.84 9.43
C GLN A 45 -14.33 2.94 10.58
N ASP A 46 -15.10 1.87 10.79
CA ASP A 46 -16.17 1.80 11.79
C ASP A 46 -15.78 0.96 13.02
N ASP A 47 -14.52 0.53 13.14
CA ASP A 47 -14.05 -0.26 14.29
C ASP A 47 -13.77 0.65 15.50
N PRO A 48 -14.60 0.59 16.57
CA PRO A 48 -14.45 1.47 17.72
C PRO A 48 -13.17 1.20 18.52
N THR A 49 -12.54 0.03 18.37
CA THR A 49 -11.34 -0.34 19.12
C THR A 49 -10.07 0.34 18.60
N ILE A 50 -10.12 0.86 17.37
CA ILE A 50 -9.00 1.52 16.70
C ILE A 50 -9.38 2.88 16.11
N HIS A 51 -10.54 3.44 16.48
CA HIS A 51 -11.07 4.67 15.90
C HIS A 51 -10.03 5.81 15.85
N ASP A 52 -9.36 6.07 16.98
CA ASP A 52 -8.33 7.12 17.04
C ASP A 52 -7.09 6.75 16.21
N GLU A 53 -6.62 5.50 16.24
CA GLU A 53 -5.49 5.04 15.40
C GLU A 53 -5.80 5.14 13.90
N TYR A 54 -7.04 4.83 13.52
CA TYR A 54 -7.50 4.91 12.14
C TYR A 54 -7.59 6.37 11.66
N ASN A 55 -8.21 7.24 12.45
CA ASN A 55 -8.32 8.66 12.12
C ASN A 55 -6.95 9.33 11.99
N ASP A 56 -6.01 9.00 12.87
CA ASP A 56 -4.65 9.53 12.82
C ASP A 56 -3.88 9.02 11.61
N LEU A 57 -4.06 7.74 11.24
CA LEU A 57 -3.50 7.20 10.01
C LEU A 57 -4.05 7.95 8.78
N MET A 58 -5.36 8.20 8.70
CA MET A 58 -5.98 8.93 7.58
C MET A 58 -5.54 10.40 7.55
N ALA A 59 -5.44 11.04 8.71
CA ALA A 59 -4.91 12.40 8.83
C ALA A 59 -3.45 12.46 8.36
N TRP A 60 -2.64 11.46 8.70
CA TRP A 60 -1.26 11.36 8.27
C TRP A 60 -1.12 11.20 6.75
N ILE A 61 -1.95 10.36 6.14
CA ILE A 61 -2.05 10.22 4.66
C ILE A 61 -2.39 11.59 4.05
N THR A 62 -3.40 12.29 4.58
CA THR A 62 -3.81 13.60 4.10
C THR A 62 -2.70 14.66 4.24
N ILE A 63 -1.94 14.64 5.34
CA ILE A 63 -0.81 15.56 5.57
C ILE A 63 0.34 15.29 4.60
N ILE A 64 0.71 14.01 4.39
CA ILE A 64 1.69 13.62 3.39
C ILE A 64 1.24 14.11 2.00
N GLY A 65 -0.01 13.82 1.64
CA GLY A 65 -0.60 14.16 0.35
C GLY A 65 -0.62 15.64 0.04
N ASN A 66 -1.05 16.48 0.99
CA ASN A 66 -1.25 17.91 0.72
C ASN A 66 -0.04 18.78 1.08
N LYS A 67 0.69 18.45 2.14
CA LYS A 67 1.57 19.43 2.80
C LYS A 67 3.04 19.11 2.68
N ILE A 68 3.44 17.87 2.97
CA ILE A 68 4.85 17.55 3.26
C ILE A 68 5.53 16.64 2.23
N GLY A 69 4.76 16.02 1.33
CA GLY A 69 5.27 15.04 0.36
C GLY A 69 5.71 13.72 1.02
N ALA A 70 5.91 12.70 0.19
CA ALA A 70 6.21 11.36 0.64
C ALA A 70 7.70 11.15 0.92
N LYS A 71 8.22 11.63 2.05
CA LYS A 71 9.62 11.34 2.42
C LYS A 71 9.78 9.90 2.92
N PRO A 72 10.86 9.18 2.57
CA PRO A 72 11.08 7.80 3.00
C PRO A 72 10.99 7.57 4.52
N SER A 73 11.40 8.57 5.33
CA SER A 73 11.34 8.48 6.79
C SER A 73 9.93 8.45 7.38
N TYR A 74 8.91 8.78 6.57
CA TYR A 74 7.49 8.74 6.98
C TYR A 74 6.88 7.35 6.85
N PHE A 75 7.66 6.35 6.44
CA PHE A 75 7.21 4.98 6.27
C PHE A 75 8.03 4.01 7.13
N ARG A 76 7.40 2.90 7.51
CA ARG A 76 8.07 1.75 8.11
C ARG A 76 8.63 0.85 7.02
N PRO A 77 9.92 0.48 7.06
CA PRO A 77 10.45 -0.52 6.15
C PRO A 77 9.93 -1.92 6.55
N GLU A 78 9.29 -2.62 5.61
CA GLU A 78 8.65 -3.94 5.80
C GLU A 78 9.12 -4.90 4.69
N ARG A 79 10.45 -5.13 4.65
CA ARG A 79 11.22 -5.78 3.57
C ARG A 79 11.25 -4.96 2.27
N LYS A 80 10.60 -5.44 1.19
CA LYS A 80 10.49 -4.72 -0.09
C LYS A 80 9.36 -3.70 -0.03
N ALA A 81 8.32 -4.02 0.72
CA ALA A 81 7.22 -3.10 0.99
C ALA A 81 7.54 -2.12 2.12
N HIS A 82 6.63 -1.17 2.27
CA HIS A 82 6.58 -0.21 3.35
C HIS A 82 5.25 -0.35 4.10
N ALA A 83 5.13 0.34 5.23
CA ALA A 83 3.85 0.49 5.92
C ALA A 83 3.71 1.85 6.60
N LEU A 84 2.47 2.27 6.78
CA LEU A 84 2.05 3.37 7.63
C LEU A 84 1.34 2.82 8.89
N PRO A 85 1.32 3.58 9.99
CA PRO A 85 2.03 4.85 10.21
C PRO A 85 3.55 4.62 10.41
N PRO A 86 4.40 5.67 10.34
CA PRO A 86 5.81 5.58 10.68
C PRO A 86 6.03 5.07 12.12
N PRO A 87 7.24 4.60 12.49
CA PRO A 87 7.57 4.30 13.88
C PRO A 87 7.27 5.48 14.82
N SER A 88 6.57 5.23 15.93
CA SER A 88 6.27 6.23 16.99
C SER A 88 7.49 7.04 17.44
N ARG A 89 8.69 6.45 17.46
CA ARG A 89 9.93 7.21 17.76
C ARG A 89 10.29 8.31 16.74
N LEU A 90 9.63 8.34 15.58
CA LEU A 90 9.89 9.30 14.48
C LEU A 90 8.78 10.34 14.32
N VAL A 91 7.73 10.26 15.13
CA VAL A 91 6.54 11.12 15.05
C VAL A 91 6.05 11.38 16.47
N GLU A 92 5.76 12.63 16.83
CA GLU A 92 5.15 12.99 18.12
C GLU A 92 3.69 12.56 18.15
N ILE A 93 3.45 11.26 18.06
CA ILE A 93 2.11 10.68 18.00
C ILE A 93 2.03 9.56 19.05
N ASP A 94 1.20 9.78 20.08
CA ASP A 94 0.94 8.88 21.21
C ASP A 94 -0.05 7.77 20.83
N TYR A 95 0.40 6.69 20.20
CA TYR A 95 -0.42 5.48 20.00
C TYR A 95 0.33 4.19 20.29
N LEU A 96 -0.45 3.12 20.53
CA LEU A 96 0.02 1.75 20.49
C LEU A 96 0.50 1.35 19.08
N GLN A 97 0.03 2.05 18.02
CA GLN A 97 0.40 1.90 16.60
C GLN A 97 0.31 0.45 16.11
N ASN A 98 -0.80 -0.19 16.43
CA ASN A 98 -1.06 -1.58 16.06
C ASN A 98 -1.65 -1.65 14.66
N LEU A 99 -2.44 -0.67 14.23
CA LEU A 99 -2.98 -0.63 12.88
C LEU A 99 -1.87 -0.42 11.85
N ARG A 100 -1.80 -1.30 10.85
CA ARG A 100 -0.86 -1.18 9.72
C ARG A 100 -1.59 -1.11 8.41
N LEU A 101 -1.17 -0.16 7.58
CA LEU A 101 -1.52 -0.08 6.18
C LEU A 101 -0.24 -0.28 5.36
N TYR A 102 -0.15 -1.39 4.62
CA TYR A 102 1.01 -1.64 3.77
C TYR A 102 0.95 -0.81 2.49
N CYS A 103 2.11 -0.44 1.97
CA CYS A 103 2.21 0.35 0.75
C CYS A 103 3.53 0.12 0.00
N MET A 104 3.60 0.64 -1.22
CA MET A 104 4.83 0.88 -1.97
C MET A 104 5.09 2.37 -2.02
N TRP A 105 6.21 2.80 -1.46
CA TRP A 105 6.77 4.12 -1.72
C TRP A 105 7.48 4.08 -3.08
N VAL A 106 6.96 4.81 -4.07
CA VAL A 106 7.52 4.87 -5.42
C VAL A 106 8.47 6.06 -5.54
N SER A 107 8.03 7.23 -5.10
CA SER A 107 8.77 8.49 -5.11
C SER A 107 8.22 9.44 -4.05
N GLU A 108 8.76 10.67 -3.99
CA GLU A 108 8.20 11.72 -3.11
C GLU A 108 6.79 12.18 -3.51
N SER A 109 6.32 11.84 -4.72
CA SER A 109 5.01 12.23 -5.27
C SER A 109 4.08 11.06 -5.56
N ILE A 110 4.51 9.80 -5.39
CA ILE A 110 3.69 8.62 -5.70
C ILE A 110 3.77 7.57 -4.60
N ILE A 111 2.60 7.15 -4.11
CA ILE A 111 2.45 6.03 -3.16
C ILE A 111 1.37 5.09 -3.68
N ILE A 112 1.64 3.78 -3.64
CA ILE A 112 0.63 2.75 -3.91
C ILE A 112 0.22 2.12 -2.57
N LEU A 113 -1.00 2.39 -2.11
CA LEU A 113 -1.60 1.82 -0.91
C LEU A 113 -2.11 0.41 -1.20
N PHE A 114 -1.83 -0.50 -0.29
CA PHE A 114 -2.37 -1.86 -0.31
C PHE A 114 -3.40 -2.00 0.82
N ASN A 115 -3.44 -3.17 1.43
CA ASN A 115 -4.31 -3.48 2.55
C ASN A 115 -3.49 -3.58 3.85
N GLY A 116 -4.11 -4.01 4.94
CA GLY A 116 -3.47 -4.19 6.21
C GLY A 116 -4.44 -4.59 7.31
N ALA A 117 -3.97 -4.59 8.55
CA ALA A 117 -4.73 -5.05 9.70
C ALA A 117 -4.11 -4.58 11.02
N ILE A 118 -4.77 -4.91 12.13
CA ILE A 118 -4.28 -4.69 13.50
C ILE A 118 -3.22 -5.75 13.85
N LYS A 119 -2.00 -5.30 14.14
CA LYS A 119 -0.86 -6.13 14.55
C LYS A 119 -0.95 -6.45 16.05
N THR A 120 -0.97 -7.74 16.36
CA THR A 120 -1.11 -8.28 17.73
C THR A 120 0.14 -9.02 18.24
N GLN A 121 1.20 -9.09 17.42
CA GLN A 121 2.46 -9.77 17.76
C GLN A 121 3.66 -8.85 17.53
N ASN A 122 4.82 -9.21 18.08
CA ASN A 122 6.04 -8.40 18.00
C ASN A 122 6.52 -8.17 16.57
N THR A 123 6.36 -9.14 15.67
CA THR A 123 6.77 -9.05 14.26
C THR A 123 5.58 -9.23 13.33
N ALA A 124 5.63 -8.64 12.13
CA ALA A 124 4.58 -8.82 11.13
C ALA A 124 4.47 -10.30 10.70
N GLN A 125 5.60 -10.99 10.62
CA GLN A 125 5.68 -12.39 10.17
C GLN A 125 5.11 -13.38 11.20
N ALA A 126 5.08 -13.01 12.48
CA ALA A 126 4.48 -13.83 13.53
C ALA A 126 3.01 -13.47 13.80
N CYS A 127 2.54 -12.32 13.30
CA CYS A 127 1.17 -11.87 13.54
C CYS A 127 0.21 -12.44 12.48
N PRO A 128 -0.75 -13.30 12.86
CA PRO A 128 -1.68 -13.91 11.90
C PRO A 128 -2.53 -12.88 11.15
N ASN A 129 -2.83 -11.74 11.78
CA ASN A 129 -3.65 -10.68 11.19
C ASN A 129 -2.93 -9.96 10.05
N VAL A 130 -1.68 -9.52 10.28
CA VAL A 130 -0.95 -8.72 9.29
C VAL A 130 -0.07 -9.55 8.36
N LYS A 131 0.32 -10.78 8.73
CA LYS A 131 1.21 -11.61 7.90
C LYS A 131 0.70 -11.82 6.46
N PRO A 132 -0.58 -12.12 6.20
CA PRO A 132 -1.08 -12.27 4.84
C PRO A 132 -0.92 -10.99 4.00
N HIS A 133 -1.24 -9.83 4.59
CA HIS A 133 -1.12 -8.52 3.95
C HIS A 133 0.35 -8.13 3.73
N PHE A 134 1.22 -8.41 4.71
CA PHE A 134 2.67 -8.23 4.59
C PHE A 134 3.25 -9.05 3.43
N ASP A 135 2.91 -10.33 3.35
CA ASP A 135 3.42 -11.23 2.31
C ASP A 135 2.89 -10.83 0.93
N LEU A 136 1.62 -10.41 0.84
CA LEU A 136 1.02 -9.93 -0.40
C LEU A 136 1.65 -8.63 -0.88
N ALA A 137 1.77 -7.62 0.00
CA ALA A 137 2.40 -6.34 -0.30
C ALA A 137 3.83 -6.52 -0.83
N ASN A 138 4.61 -7.41 -0.21
CA ASN A 138 5.97 -7.71 -0.68
C ASN A 138 6.00 -8.35 -2.08
N ARG A 139 5.03 -9.20 -2.42
CA ARG A 139 4.92 -9.77 -3.77
C ARG A 139 4.46 -8.74 -4.79
N LEU A 140 3.49 -7.89 -4.44
CA LEU A 140 3.02 -6.78 -5.26
C LEU A 140 4.16 -5.84 -5.61
N VAL A 141 4.95 -5.40 -4.62
CA VAL A 141 6.11 -4.54 -4.87
C VAL A 141 7.08 -5.17 -5.86
N LEU A 142 7.42 -6.45 -5.69
CA LEU A 142 8.33 -7.13 -6.60
C LEU A 142 7.78 -7.24 -8.02
N ALA A 143 6.47 -7.41 -8.18
CA ALA A 143 5.83 -7.48 -9.50
C ALA A 143 5.75 -6.09 -10.15
N ILE A 144 5.35 -5.06 -9.40
CA ILE A 144 5.28 -3.67 -9.87
C ILE A 144 6.68 -3.15 -10.22
N GLU A 145 7.70 -3.40 -9.39
CA GLU A 145 9.10 -3.01 -9.70
C GLU A 145 9.60 -3.63 -11.00
N LYS A 146 9.17 -4.85 -11.35
CA LYS A 146 9.51 -5.47 -12.65
C LYS A 146 8.83 -4.78 -13.82
N LEU A 147 7.57 -4.36 -13.65
CA LEU A 147 6.86 -3.59 -14.68
C LEU A 147 7.49 -2.20 -14.86
N MET A 148 7.94 -1.57 -13.78
CA MET A 148 8.58 -0.24 -13.82
C MET A 148 10.02 -0.25 -14.36
N ARG A 149 10.81 -1.28 -14.05
CA ARG A 149 12.25 -1.34 -14.37
C ARG A 149 12.59 -2.35 -15.46
N GLY A 150 11.61 -3.12 -15.92
CA GLY A 150 11.76 -4.13 -16.95
C GLY A 150 12.09 -3.53 -18.32
N PRO A 151 12.50 -4.36 -19.30
CA PRO A 151 12.88 -3.89 -20.63
C PRO A 151 11.73 -3.18 -21.37
N TYR A 152 10.48 -3.54 -21.07
CA TYR A 152 9.29 -2.94 -21.67
C TYR A 152 8.76 -1.73 -20.91
N LYS A 153 9.20 -1.48 -19.65
CA LYS A 153 8.76 -0.38 -18.78
C LYS A 153 7.26 -0.06 -18.87
N ALA A 154 6.42 -1.05 -18.64
CA ALA A 154 4.96 -0.91 -18.76
C ALA A 154 4.33 0.06 -17.74
N ILE A 155 5.10 0.52 -16.74
CA ILE A 155 4.70 1.53 -15.77
C ILE A 155 5.80 2.57 -15.65
N GLU A 156 5.49 3.83 -15.89
CA GLU A 156 6.42 4.96 -15.73
C GLU A 156 5.81 6.04 -14.82
N GLU A 157 6.66 6.80 -14.15
CA GLU A 157 6.23 7.96 -13.37
C GLU A 157 6.35 9.22 -14.23
N ASP A 158 5.22 9.90 -14.45
CA ASP A 158 5.20 11.29 -14.88
C ASP A 158 5.42 12.19 -13.66
N LYS A 159 6.67 12.57 -13.46
CA LYS A 159 7.09 13.44 -12.34
C LYS A 159 6.51 14.85 -12.43
N TYR A 160 6.14 15.32 -13.62
CA TYR A 160 5.61 16.67 -13.78
C TYR A 160 4.15 16.72 -13.35
N ASN A 161 3.35 15.73 -13.79
CA ASN A 161 1.93 15.64 -13.46
C ASN A 161 1.65 14.86 -12.16
N GLN A 162 2.68 14.31 -11.51
CA GLN A 162 2.56 13.48 -10.31
C GLN A 162 1.66 12.27 -10.56
N GLN A 163 1.88 11.56 -11.66
CA GLN A 163 1.01 10.44 -12.08
C GLN A 163 1.83 9.22 -12.49
N LEU A 164 1.19 8.06 -12.43
CA LEU A 164 1.67 6.85 -13.10
C LEU A 164 1.09 6.78 -14.51
N ILE A 165 1.97 6.65 -15.50
CA ILE A 165 1.61 6.27 -16.87
C ILE A 165 1.70 4.75 -16.93
N ILE A 166 0.59 4.09 -17.26
CA ILE A 166 0.49 2.64 -17.31
C ILE A 166 0.05 2.24 -18.71
N ASP A 167 0.82 1.38 -19.38
CA ASP A 167 0.48 0.90 -20.71
C ASP A 167 -0.86 0.16 -20.70
N GLU A 168 -1.67 0.37 -21.73
CA GLU A 168 -2.98 -0.28 -21.86
C GLU A 168 -2.85 -1.81 -21.78
N GLY A 169 -3.67 -2.44 -20.94
CA GLY A 169 -3.63 -3.89 -20.72
C GLY A 169 -2.51 -4.38 -19.79
N THR A 170 -1.80 -3.47 -19.12
CA THR A 170 -0.80 -3.86 -18.11
C THR A 170 -1.48 -4.49 -16.89
N GLU A 171 -1.15 -5.76 -16.64
CA GLU A 171 -1.60 -6.51 -15.47
C GLU A 171 -0.43 -6.92 -14.57
N ILE A 172 -0.63 -6.82 -13.26
CA ILE A 172 0.27 -7.36 -12.24
C ILE A 172 -0.02 -8.85 -12.07
N MET A 173 0.95 -9.70 -12.39
CA MET A 173 0.87 -11.15 -12.24
C MET A 173 1.63 -11.63 -10.99
N LEU A 174 0.96 -12.38 -10.09
CA LEU A 174 1.50 -12.86 -8.79
C LEU A 174 1.64 -14.38 -8.63
#